data_AF-A0A401IRW1-F1
#
_entry.id   AF-A0A401IRW1-F1
#
_cell.length_a   1.000
_cell.length_b   1.000
_cell.length_c   1.000
_cell.angle_alpha   90.00
_cell.angle_beta   90.00
_cell.angle_gamma   90.00
#
_symmetry.space_group_name_H-M   'P 1'
#
loop_
_entity.id
_entity.type
_entity.pdbx_description
1 polymer ?
#
loop_
_entity_poly.entity_id
_entity_poly.type
_entity_poly.pdbx_seq_one_letter_code
_entity_poly.pdbx_strand_id
1 'polypeptide(L)'
;MSIFSKKNKAKKISPEDELFVDIREALAESVTSEETPILQKAAHALKNKEYLPKITSDLRTDLTPLAVKSALSPKVKEIYLKITGEKYRTSSTGAGFGMIFGGMH
;
A
#
# COMPACT_ATOMS: atom_id res chain seq x y z
N MET A 1 -9.37 -45.00 -9.59
CA MET A 1 -7.98 -44.67 -9.20
C MET A 1 -7.73 -43.21 -9.52
N SER A 2 -7.21 -42.47 -8.55
CA SER A 2 -7.31 -41.01 -8.43
C SER A 2 -6.63 -40.23 -9.56
N ILE A 3 -7.43 -39.34 -10.16
CA ILE A 3 -7.04 -38.25 -11.05
C ILE A 3 -6.16 -37.22 -10.32
N PHE A 4 -4.85 -37.25 -10.54
CA PHE A 4 -3.97 -36.16 -10.11
C PHE A 4 -4.14 -34.97 -11.06
N SER A 5 -5.06 -34.06 -10.72
CA SER A 5 -5.10 -32.72 -11.33
C SER A 5 -3.80 -31.99 -11.03
N LYS A 6 -2.93 -31.92 -12.04
CA LYS A 6 -1.76 -31.06 -12.11
C LYS A 6 -2.23 -29.60 -12.01
N LYS A 7 -2.35 -29.08 -10.78
CA LYS A 7 -2.67 -27.68 -10.53
C LYS A 7 -1.55 -26.84 -11.14
N ASN A 8 -1.89 -26.14 -12.22
CA ASN A 8 -1.10 -25.07 -12.79
C ASN A 8 -0.63 -24.15 -11.65
N LYS A 9 0.70 -24.07 -11.44
CA LYS A 9 1.32 -23.03 -10.62
C LYS A 9 1.14 -21.71 -11.37
N ALA A 10 -0.05 -21.12 -11.29
CA ALA A 10 -0.20 -19.70 -11.54
C ALA A 10 0.76 -19.01 -10.55
N LYS A 11 1.75 -18.30 -11.11
CA LYS A 11 2.71 -17.50 -10.37
C LYS A 11 1.88 -16.57 -9.48
N LYS A 12 1.74 -16.89 -8.19
CA LYS A 12 1.01 -16.06 -7.22
C LYS A 12 1.80 -14.76 -7.17
N ILE A 13 1.31 -13.73 -7.85
CA ILE A 13 1.87 -12.39 -7.72
C ILE A 13 1.61 -12.03 -6.26
N SER A 14 2.67 -11.85 -5.49
CA SER A 14 2.51 -11.46 -4.10
C SER A 14 1.90 -10.05 -4.06
N PRO A 15 1.07 -9.73 -3.06
CA PRO A 15 0.54 -8.37 -2.88
C PRO A 15 1.66 -7.32 -2.73
N GLU A 16 2.87 -7.77 -2.37
CA GLU A 16 4.12 -7.04 -2.29
C GLU A 16 4.61 -6.61 -3.68
N ASP A 17 4.64 -7.53 -4.64
CA ASP A 17 5.05 -7.28 -6.02
C ASP A 17 4.03 -6.36 -6.73
N GLU A 18 2.73 -6.56 -6.49
CA GLU A 18 1.69 -5.66 -7.03
C GLU A 18 1.88 -4.23 -6.50
N LEU A 19 2.10 -4.09 -5.19
CA LEU A 19 2.32 -2.78 -4.57
C LEU A 19 3.63 -2.14 -5.08
N PHE A 20 4.66 -2.93 -5.32
CA PHE A 20 5.93 -2.44 -5.85
C PHE A 20 5.80 -1.91 -7.29
N VAL A 21 5.05 -2.61 -8.13
CA VAL A 21 4.75 -2.15 -9.50
C VAL A 21 3.95 -0.86 -9.45
N ASP A 22 2.88 -0.81 -8.66
CA ASP A 22 2.05 0.40 -8.49
C ASP A 22 2.91 1.61 -8.06
N ILE A 23 3.80 1.42 -7.07
CA ILE A 23 4.70 2.49 -6.58
C ILE A 23 5.68 2.94 -7.66
N ARG A 24 6.20 2.03 -8.48
CA ARG A 24 7.12 2.37 -9.57
C ARG A 24 6.41 3.12 -10.69
N GLU A 25 5.20 2.72 -11.04
CA GLU A 25 4.38 3.45 -12.01
C GLU A 25 4.07 4.85 -11.49
N ALA A 26 3.68 4.98 -10.21
CA ALA A 26 3.52 6.28 -9.61
C ALA A 26 4.81 7.11 -9.68
N LEU A 27 5.98 6.57 -9.30
CA LEU A 27 7.27 7.26 -9.42
C LEU A 27 7.63 7.71 -10.84
N ALA A 28 7.14 7.01 -11.87
CA ALA A 28 7.33 7.39 -13.27
C ALA A 28 6.35 8.49 -13.71
N GLU A 29 5.21 8.62 -13.04
CA GLU A 29 4.11 9.51 -13.38
C GLU A 29 4.07 10.72 -12.41
N SER A 30 4.57 11.87 -12.85
CA SER A 30 4.55 13.19 -12.18
C SER A 30 4.32 13.15 -10.65
N VAL A 31 5.33 12.70 -9.91
CA VAL A 31 5.32 12.70 -8.44
C VAL A 31 5.85 14.04 -7.94
N THR A 32 5.25 14.58 -6.89
CA THR A 32 5.79 15.78 -6.26
C THR A 32 7.11 15.49 -5.55
N SER A 33 7.96 16.51 -5.38
CA SER A 33 9.27 16.35 -4.72
C SER A 33 9.16 15.84 -3.29
N GLU A 34 8.01 16.05 -2.63
CA GLU A 34 7.73 15.60 -1.26
C GLU A 34 7.33 14.11 -1.19
N GLU A 35 6.61 13.61 -2.19
CA GLU A 35 6.18 12.21 -2.28
C GLU A 35 7.30 11.27 -2.77
N THR A 36 8.20 11.78 -3.61
CA THR A 36 9.32 11.02 -4.19
C THR A 36 10.13 10.24 -3.14
N PRO A 37 10.65 10.87 -2.06
CA PRO A 37 11.41 10.13 -1.05
C PRO A 37 10.58 9.08 -0.30
N ILE A 38 9.28 9.33 -0.11
CA ILE A 38 8.35 8.41 0.58
C ILE A 38 8.16 7.14 -0.26
N LEU A 39 7.86 7.31 -1.56
CA LEU A 39 7.69 6.20 -2.50
C LEU A 39 9.00 5.43 -2.72
N GLN A 40 10.14 6.12 -2.79
CA GLN A 40 11.45 5.46 -2.90
C GLN A 40 11.77 4.61 -1.67
N LYS A 41 11.49 5.12 -0.47
CA LYS A 41 11.66 4.37 0.79
C LYS A 41 10.80 3.12 0.79
N ALA A 42 9.54 3.22 0.39
CA ALA A 42 8.63 2.08 0.29
C ALA A 42 9.07 1.06 -0.76
N ALA A 43 9.50 1.51 -1.94
CA ALA A 43 10.05 0.65 -2.99
C ALA A 43 11.31 -0.10 -2.50
N HIS A 44 12.18 0.57 -1.73
CA HIS A 44 13.33 -0.07 -1.12
C HIS A 44 12.92 -1.10 -0.06
N ALA A 45 11.95 -0.80 0.79
CA ALA A 45 11.44 -1.74 1.80
C ALA A 45 10.83 -3.00 1.16
N LEU A 46 10.04 -2.84 0.09
CA LEU A 46 9.48 -3.96 -0.69
C LEU A 46 10.58 -4.79 -1.35
N LYS A 47 11.62 -4.15 -1.90
CA LYS A 47 12.79 -4.86 -2.48
C LYS A 47 13.54 -5.69 -1.43
N ASN A 48 13.61 -5.21 -0.19
CA ASN A 48 14.22 -5.92 0.94
C ASN A 48 13.29 -6.99 1.56
N LYS A 49 12.10 -7.21 0.99
CA LYS A 49 11.08 -8.12 1.51
C LYS A 49 10.72 -7.82 2.97
N GLU A 50 10.70 -6.53 3.34
CA GLU A 50 10.20 -6.12 4.64
C GLU A 50 8.71 -6.46 4.79
N TYR A 51 8.26 -6.54 6.04
CA TYR A 51 6.91 -6.94 6.37
C TYR A 51 5.87 -5.95 5.81
N LEU A 52 5.03 -6.41 4.88
CA LEU A 52 4.06 -5.60 4.14
C LEU A 52 3.19 -4.70 5.04
N PRO A 53 2.64 -5.16 6.19
CA PRO A 53 1.92 -4.29 7.12
C PRO A 53 2.73 -3.10 7.65
N LYS A 54 4.03 -3.29 7.92
CA LYS A 54 4.93 -2.21 8.36
C LYS A 54 5.10 -1.18 7.23
N ILE A 55 5.34 -1.64 6.01
CA ILE A 55 5.49 -0.78 4.82
C ILE A 55 4.22 0.05 4.60
N THR A 56 3.04 -0.58 4.68
CA THR A 56 1.76 0.13 4.52
C THR A 56 1.46 1.11 5.65
N SER A 57 1.92 0.80 6.88
CA SER A 57 1.78 1.69 8.04
C SER A 57 2.69 2.92 7.90
N ASP A 58 3.94 2.72 7.49
CA ASP A 58 4.89 3.80 7.24
C ASP A 58 4.39 4.68 6.10
N LEU A 59 3.99 4.08 4.96
CA LEU A 59 3.37 4.80 3.84
C LEU A 59 2.14 5.60 4.28
N ARG A 60 1.26 5.04 5.10
CA ARG A 60 0.11 5.78 5.63
C ARG A 60 0.54 6.95 6.48
N THR A 61 1.52 6.77 7.36
CA THR A 61 2.00 7.81 8.26
C THR A 61 2.60 8.98 7.47
N ASP A 62 3.39 8.65 6.45
CA ASP A 62 4.07 9.64 5.61
C ASP A 62 3.11 10.32 4.60
N LEU A 63 2.15 9.58 4.03
CA LEU A 63 1.19 10.10 3.02
C LEU A 63 -0.04 10.78 3.63
N THR A 64 -0.46 10.44 4.85
CA THR A 64 -1.63 11.07 5.50
C THR A 64 -1.54 12.60 5.61
N PRO A 65 -0.44 13.20 6.08
CA PRO A 65 -0.35 14.67 6.14
C PRO A 65 -0.42 15.32 4.74
N LEU A 66 0.11 14.65 3.70
CA LEU A 66 0.00 15.10 2.32
C LEU A 66 -1.43 14.94 1.77
N ALA A 67 -2.12 13.86 2.14
CA ALA A 67 -3.51 13.61 1.80
C ALA A 67 -4.44 14.67 2.39
N VAL A 68 -4.25 15.01 3.67
CA VAL A 68 -5.02 16.05 4.38
C VAL A 68 -4.81 17.41 3.71
N LYS A 69 -3.59 17.71 3.26
CA LYS A 69 -3.27 18.93 2.51
C LYS A 69 -3.74 18.91 1.05
N SER A 70 -4.36 17.81 0.58
CA SER A 70 -4.70 17.58 -0.83
C SER A 70 -3.51 17.74 -1.78
N ALA A 71 -2.29 17.49 -1.29
CA ALA A 71 -1.04 17.63 -2.03
C ALA A 71 -0.58 16.32 -2.69
N LEU A 72 -1.42 15.28 -2.66
CA LEU A 72 -1.10 13.99 -3.27
C LEU A 72 -1.36 13.99 -4.77
N SER A 73 -0.40 13.45 -5.53
CA SER A 73 -0.59 13.13 -6.93
C SER A 73 -1.70 12.08 -7.11
N PRO A 74 -2.47 12.13 -8.21
CA PRO A 74 -3.62 11.25 -8.42
C PRO A 74 -3.24 9.76 -8.32
N LYS A 75 -2.07 9.37 -8.83
CA LYS A 75 -1.59 8.00 -8.74
C LYS A 75 -1.21 7.57 -7.33
N VAL A 76 -0.56 8.46 -6.58
CA VAL A 76 -0.21 8.23 -5.17
C VAL A 76 -1.45 8.14 -4.30
N LYS A 77 -2.50 8.91 -4.63
CA LYS A 77 -3.81 8.82 -3.99
C LYS A 77 -4.47 7.45 -4.22
N GLU A 78 -4.41 6.90 -5.43
CA GLU A 78 -4.89 5.53 -5.69
C GLU A 78 -4.15 4.49 -4.84
N ILE A 79 -2.82 4.61 -4.74
CA ILE A 79 -1.99 3.74 -3.89
C ILE A 79 -2.39 3.90 -2.43
N TYR A 80 -2.52 5.13 -1.94
CA TYR A 80 -2.95 5.44 -0.58
C TYR A 80 -4.30 4.82 -0.26
N LEU A 81 -5.26 4.88 -1.19
CA LEU A 81 -6.57 4.25 -1.03
C LEU A 81 -6.47 2.72 -1.04
N LYS A 82 -5.65 2.13 -1.92
CA LYS A 82 -5.41 0.68 -1.95
C LYS A 82 -4.84 0.19 -0.62
N ILE A 83 -3.79 0.82 -0.09
CA ILE A 83 -3.15 0.44 1.19
C ILE A 83 -4.04 0.73 2.41
N THR A 84 -4.93 1.72 2.30
CA THR A 84 -5.85 2.10 3.37
C THR A 84 -7.12 1.25 3.38
N GLY A 85 -7.46 0.65 2.24
CA GLY A 85 -8.57 -0.28 2.08
C GLY A 85 -8.32 -1.66 2.69
N GLU A 86 -9.34 -2.52 2.62
CA GLU A 86 -9.33 -3.85 3.23
C GLU A 86 -8.23 -4.79 2.70
N LYS A 87 -7.73 -4.56 1.47
CA LYS A 87 -6.75 -5.44 0.81
C LYS A 87 -5.44 -5.61 1.61
N TYR A 88 -5.03 -4.58 2.35
CA TYR A 88 -3.82 -4.58 3.18
C TYR A 88 -4.13 -4.49 4.68
N ARG A 89 -5.41 -4.48 5.04
CA ARG A 89 -5.85 -4.44 6.43
C ARG A 89 -5.78 -5.85 6.99
N THR A 90 -4.66 -6.19 7.61
CA THR A 90 -4.63 -7.33 8.54
C THR A 90 -5.72 -7.04 9.56
N SER A 91 -6.74 -7.89 9.61
CA SER A 91 -7.83 -7.79 10.58
C SER A 91 -7.26 -8.07 11.97
N SER A 92 -6.53 -7.10 12.50
CA SER A 92 -6.15 -7.04 13.91
C SER A 92 -7.36 -6.47 14.61
N THR A 93 -8.19 -7.39 15.08
CA THR A 93 -9.22 -7.20 16.09
C THR A 93 -8.68 -6.28 17.18
N GLY A 94 -9.05 -5.01 17.12
CA GLY A 94 -8.51 -3.96 17.98
C GLY A 94 -9.25 -2.67 17.70
N ALA A 95 -10.42 -2.55 18.31
CA ALA A 95 -11.36 -1.44 18.22
C ALA A 95 -10.83 -0.10 18.79
N GLY A 96 -9.64 0.34 18.35
CA GLY A 96 -8.94 1.51 18.92
C GLY A 96 -8.73 2.70 17.99
N PHE A 97 -8.59 2.50 16.68
CA PHE A 97 -8.23 3.60 15.75
C PHE A 97 -9.38 4.13 14.90
N GLY A 98 -10.55 3.47 14.90
CA GLY A 98 -11.74 3.90 14.15
C GLY A 98 -12.57 4.99 14.85
N MET A 99 -12.37 5.23 16.15
CA MET A 99 -13.17 6.18 16.93
C MET A 99 -12.58 7.59 17.03
N ILE A 100 -11.40 7.86 16.44
CA ILE A 100 -10.75 9.18 16.50
C ILE A 100 -10.95 10.04 15.24
N PHE A 101 -11.41 9.47 14.11
CA PHE A 101 -11.65 10.22 12.87
C PHE A 101 -13.13 10.27 12.45
N GLY A 102 -14.04 9.88 13.35
CA GLY A 102 -15.49 9.94 13.17
C GLY A 102 -16.16 11.07 13.94
N GLY A 103 -15.49 12.22 14.09
CA GLY A 103 -16.08 13.45 14.59
C GLY A 103 -17.06 14.02 13.55
N MET A 104 -18.29 13.53 13.62
CA MET A 104 -19.44 13.85 12.79
C MET A 104 -19.82 15.34 12.95
N HIS A 105 -19.94 16.06 11.84
CA HIS A 105 -20.78 17.26 11.72
C HIS A 105 -21.92 16.91 10.76
#